data_AF-K0W392-F1
#
_entry.id   AF-K0W392-F1
#
_cell.length_a   1.000
_cell.length_b   1.000
_cell.length_c   1.000
_cell.angle_alpha   90.00
_cell.angle_beta   90.00
_cell.angle_gamma   90.00
#
_symmetry.space_group_name_H-M   'P 1'
#
loop_
_entity.id
_entity.type
_entity.pdbx_description
1 polymer ?
#
loop_
_entity_poly.entity_id
_entity_poly.type
_entity_poly.pdbx_seq_one_letter_code
_entity_poly.pdbx_strand_id
1 'polypeptide(L)' 'MKTADPELMRAINRLTVLDTIRRHGPISRIEISERTELSTTTVSAITASLLDDGLILPRHEGDIR' A
#
# COMPACT_ATOMS: atom_id res chain seq x y z
N MET A 1 27.52 -4.18 8.96
CA MET A 1 26.05 -4.07 8.94
C MET A 1 25.67 -3.82 7.48
N LYS A 2 25.09 -4.80 6.77
CA LYS A 2 24.70 -4.61 5.37
C LYS A 2 23.52 -3.63 5.35
N THR A 3 23.77 -2.40 4.93
CA THR A 3 22.73 -1.41 4.67
C THR A 3 21.73 -2.06 3.72
N ALA A 4 20.50 -2.25 4.17
CA ALA A 4 19.48 -2.83 3.32
C ALA A 4 19.35 -1.98 2.06
N ASP A 5 19.37 -2.62 0.90
CA ASP A 5 19.25 -1.94 -0.39
C ASP A 5 17.92 -1.17 -0.40
N PRO A 6 17.94 0.17 -0.57
CA PRO A 6 16.74 0.99 -0.62
C PRO A 6 15.72 0.50 -1.66
N GLU A 7 16.17 -0.10 -2.76
CA GLU A 7 15.32 -0.67 -3.79
C GLU A 7 14.62 -1.93 -3.29
N LEU A 8 15.36 -2.83 -2.64
CA LEU A 8 14.81 -4.04 -2.02
C LEU A 8 13.77 -3.69 -0.94
N MET A 9 14.07 -2.71 -0.09
CA MET A 9 13.14 -2.25 0.93
C MET A 9 11.86 -1.68 0.33
N ARG A 10 11.96 -0.95 -0.78
CA ARG A 10 10.79 -0.45 -1.50
C ARG A 10 9.95 -1.59 -2.09
N ALA A 11 10.59 -2.61 -2.66
CA ALA A 11 9.93 -3.79 -3.20
C ALA A 11 9.19 -4.58 -2.11
N ILE A 12 9.83 -4.78 -0.95
CA ILE A 12 9.21 -5.44 0.22
C ILE A 12 7.99 -4.65 0.69
N ASN A 13 8.14 -3.33 0.90
CA ASN A 13 7.02 -2.50 1.37
C ASN A 13 5.86 -2.50 0.37
N ARG A 14 6.14 -2.49 -0.94
CA ARG A 14 5.12 -2.57 -1.98
C ARG A 14 4.35 -3.89 -1.92
N LEU A 15 5.05 -5.01 -1.72
CA LEU A 15 4.41 -6.31 -1.55
C LEU A 15 3.55 -6.36 -0.28
N THR A 16 4.05 -5.83 0.84
CA THR A 16 3.31 -5.77 2.11
C THR A 16 2.02 -4.99 1.95
N VAL A 17 2.06 -3.78 1.37
CA VAL A 17 0.87 -2.95 1.14
C VAL A 17 -0.13 -3.65 0.23
N LEU A 18 0.33 -4.25 -0.87
CA LEU A 18 -0.55 -4.97 -1.80
C LEU A 18 -1.22 -6.17 -1.13
N ASP A 19 -0.49 -6.95 -0.34
CA ASP A 19 -1.05 -8.10 0.38
C ASP A 19 -2.05 -7.66 1.47
N THR A 20 -1.80 -6.54 2.16
CA THR A 20 -2.75 -5.94 3.10
C THR A 20 -4.06 -5.57 2.40
N ILE A 21 -4.00 -4.88 1.25
CA ILE A 21 -5.19 -4.54 0.45
C ILE A 21 -5.93 -5.82 0.01
N ARG A 22 -5.19 -6.82 -0.47
CA ARG A 22 -5.77 -8.09 -0.94
C ARG A 22 -6.48 -8.87 0.17
N ARG A 23 -5.96 -8.87 1.39
CA ARG A 23 -6.53 -9.61 2.54
C ARG A 23 -7.71 -8.92 3.20
N HIS A 24 -7.63 -7.60 3.34
CA HIS A 24 -8.66 -6.80 4.03
C HIS A 24 -9.73 -6.29 3.06
N GLY A 25 -9.46 -6.32 1.76
CA GLY A 25 -10.35 -5.81 0.74
C GLY A 25 -10.32 -4.27 0.72
N PRO A 26 -11.48 -3.60 0.64
CA PRO A 26 -11.55 -2.15 0.68
C PRO A 26 -11.03 -1.64 2.02
N ILE A 27 -9.93 -0.90 1.97
CA ILE A 27 -9.22 -0.43 3.15
C ILE A 27 -8.71 1.01 2.93
N SER A 28 -8.74 1.83 3.97
CA SER A 28 -8.24 3.21 3.89
C SER A 28 -6.70 3.25 3.95
N ARG A 29 -6.09 4.30 3.40
CA ARG A 29 -4.63 4.50 3.47
C ARG A 29 -4.13 4.63 4.91
N ILE A 30 -4.94 5.21 5.80
CA ILE A 30 -4.62 5.33 7.23
C ILE A 30 -4.58 3.93 7.85
N GLU A 31 -5.59 3.12 7.58
CA GLU A 31 -5.67 1.76 8.11
C GLU A 31 -4.56 0.85 7.60
N ILE A 32 -4.13 1.02 6.34
CA ILE A 32 -2.92 0.37 5.81
C ILE A 32 -1.69 0.79 6.61
N SER A 33 -1.49 2.10 6.83
CA SER A 33 -0.34 2.62 7.58
C SER A 33 -0.25 2.04 8.99
N GLU A 34 -1.38 1.95 9.70
CA GLU A 34 -1.47 1.35 11.03
C GLU A 34 -1.13 -0.14 11.03
N ARG A 35 -1.59 -0.90 10.02
CA ARG A 35 -1.38 -2.36 9.94
C ARG A 35 0.01 -2.76 9.47
N THR A 36 0.62 -1.95 8.60
CA THR A 36 1.93 -2.25 8.04
C THR A 36 3.06 -1.56 8.78
N GLU A 37 2.75 -0.72 9.78
CA GLU A 37 3.71 0.14 10.50
C GLU A 37 4.55 1.04 9.58
N LEU A 38 4.02 1.34 8.38
CA LEU A 38 4.66 2.20 7.40
C LEU A 38 4.17 3.62 7.58
N SER A 39 5.02 4.61 7.31
CA SER A 39 4.61 6.01 7.34
C SER A 39 3.50 6.30 6.32
N THR A 40 2.62 7.24 6.63
CA THR A 40 1.53 7.66 5.73
C THR A 40 2.05 8.16 4.37
N THR A 41 3.22 8.79 4.35
CA THR A 41 3.92 9.20 3.12
C THR A 41 4.34 7.98 2.29
N THR A 42 4.92 6.97 2.93
CA THR A 42 5.33 5.73 2.26
C THR A 42 4.13 4.99 1.69
N VAL A 43 3.05 4.85 2.46
CA VAL A 43 1.81 4.23 2.00
C VAL A 43 1.21 5.00 0.83
N SER A 44 1.20 6.34 0.89
CA SER A 44 0.69 7.17 -0.22
C SER A 44 1.49 6.98 -1.51
N ALA A 45 2.82 6.95 -1.42
CA ALA A 45 3.68 6.73 -2.59
C ALA A 45 3.49 5.32 -3.19
N ILE A 46 3.40 4.29 -2.33
CA ILE A 46 3.22 2.91 -2.78
C ILE A 46 1.84 2.73 -3.40
N THR A 47 0.77 3.21 -2.75
CA THR A 47 -0.59 3.09 -3.29
C THR A 47 -0.76 3.87 -4.59
N ALA A 48 -0.09 5.03 -4.76
CA ALA A 48 -0.04 5.72 -6.04
C ALA A 48 0.59 4.86 -7.14
N SER A 49 1.77 4.27 -6.89
CA SER A 49 2.39 3.35 -7.85
C SER A 49 1.50 2.14 -8.17
N LEU A 50 0.85 1.53 -7.17
CA LEU A 50 -0.05 0.41 -7.41
C LEU A 50 -1.30 0.80 -8.22
N LEU A 51 -1.78 2.04 -8.08
CA LEU A 51 -2.86 2.60 -8.89
C LEU A 51 -2.40 2.84 -10.34
N ASP A 52 -1.22 3.45 -10.52
CA ASP A 52 -0.63 3.71 -11.83
C ASP A 52 -0.37 2.39 -12.60
N ASP A 53 0.04 1.34 -11.88
CA ASP A 53 0.24 -0.01 -12.42
C ASP A 53 -1.08 -0.77 -12.66
N GLY A 54 -2.23 -0.21 -12.27
CA GLY A 54 -3.55 -0.84 -12.40
C GLY A 54 -3.77 -2.07 -11.51
N LEU A 55 -2.95 -2.24 -10.47
CA LEU A 55 -3.03 -3.39 -9.54
C LEU A 55 -4.08 -3.21 -8.46
N ILE A 56 -4.43 -1.96 -8.14
CA ILE A 56 -5.51 -1.62 -7.21
C ILE A 56 -6.39 -0.54 -7.84
N LEU A 57 -7.60 -0.37 -7.31
CA LEU A 57 -8.54 0.65 -7.75
C LEU A 57 -8.97 1.51 -6.55
N PRO A 58 -9.21 2.81 -6.74
CA PRO A 58 -9.80 3.64 -5.70
C PRO A 58 -11.25 3.19 -5.50
N ARG A 59 -11.67 3.10 -4.24
CA ARG A 59 -13.08 2.93 -3.89
C ARG A 59 -13.58 4.24 -3.29
N HIS A 60 -14.68 4.75 -3.80
CA HIS A 60 -15.34 5.91 -3.23
C HIS A 60 -16.45 5.45 -2.30
N GLU A 61 -16.63 6.14 -1.18
CA GLU A 61 -17.80 5.93 -0.32
C GLU A 61 -19.06 6.27 -1.13
N GLY A 62 -19.79 5.24 -1.55
CA GLY A 62 -20.91 5.36 -2.50
C GLY A 62 -20.94 4.33 -3.62
N ASP A 63 -19.88 3.53 -3.83
CA ASP A 63 -19.86 2.46 -4.83
C ASP A 63 -20.74 1.24 -4.49
N ILE A 64 -21.43 1.27 -3.34
CA ILE A 64 -22.49 0.32 -2.98
C ILE A 64 -23.82 0.86 -3.52
N ARG A 65 -24.21 0.38 -4.70
CA ARG A 65 -25.60 0.35 -5.15
C ARG A 65 -26.30 -0.88 -4.61
#